data_AF-A0A966NV57-F1
#
_entry.id   AF-A0A966NV57-F1
#
_cell.length_a   1.000
_cell.length_b   1.000
_cell.length_c   1.000
_cell.angle_alpha   90.00
_cell.angle_beta   90.00
_cell.angle_gamma   90.00
#
_symmetry.space_group_name_H-M   'P 1'
#
loop_
_entity.id
_entity.type
_entity.pdbx_description
1 polymer ?
#
loop_
_entity_poly.entity_id
_entity_poly.type
_entity_poly.pdbx_seq_one_letter_code
_entity_poly.pdbx_strand_id
1 'polypeptide(L)'
;MTQPLLHAFAKPTKTDFVRIVKGQGALLWDDRGTEMIDAIGSLWYCQVGHGRREIADAVAAQISTLETYSTFDPFSNDVAERLAEKLVSISAIP
;
A
#
# COMPACT_ATOMS: atom_id res chain seq x y z
N MET A 1 6.84 16.52 -25.67
CA MET A 1 7.66 16.24 -24.48
C MET A 1 7.42 14.79 -24.08
N THR A 2 8.47 14.00 -23.89
CA THR A 2 8.36 12.64 -23.35
C THR A 2 7.85 12.72 -21.91
N GLN A 3 6.91 11.84 -21.54
CA GLN A 3 6.39 11.78 -20.17
C GLN A 3 7.55 11.47 -19.21
N PRO A 4 7.72 12.22 -18.10
CA PRO A 4 8.87 12.03 -17.20
C PRO A 4 8.78 10.72 -16.39
N LEU A 5 7.58 10.16 -16.28
CA LEU A 5 7.34 8.87 -15.64
C LEU A 5 7.52 7.74 -16.66
N LEU A 6 8.55 6.92 -16.47
CA LEU A 6 8.71 5.65 -17.18
C LEU A 6 7.94 4.55 -16.44
N HIS A 7 7.01 3.91 -17.15
CA HIS A 7 6.20 2.84 -16.57
C HIS A 7 6.93 1.50 -16.62
N ALA A 8 7.01 0.81 -15.48
CA ALA A 8 7.58 -0.53 -15.39
C ALA A 8 6.87 -1.49 -16.37
N PHE A 9 7.63 -2.36 -17.01
CA PHE A 9 7.16 -3.34 -18.01
C PHE A 9 6.40 -2.74 -19.23
N ALA A 10 6.52 -1.43 -19.48
CA ALA A 10 5.99 -0.78 -20.67
C ALA A 10 7.10 -0.39 -21.65
N LYS A 11 6.76 -0.28 -22.94
CA LYS A 11 7.66 0.34 -23.93
C LYS A 11 7.86 1.82 -23.55
N PRO A 12 9.10 2.35 -23.55
CA PRO A 12 9.36 3.77 -23.24
C PRO A 12 8.64 4.76 -24.17
N THR A 13 8.17 4.29 -25.33
CA THR A 13 7.43 5.09 -26.32
C THR A 13 5.92 5.12 -26.09
N LYS A 14 5.36 4.29 -25.20
CA LYS A 14 3.94 4.32 -24.87
C LYS A 14 3.63 5.56 -24.04
N THR A 15 2.61 6.32 -24.44
CA THR A 15 2.24 7.60 -23.80
C THR A 15 0.81 7.63 -23.27
N ASP A 16 0.02 6.60 -23.55
CA ASP A 16 -1.38 6.52 -23.10
C ASP A 16 -1.56 5.39 -22.09
N PHE A 17 -2.05 5.76 -20.91
CA PHE A 17 -2.23 4.91 -19.74
C PHE A 17 -3.54 5.27 -19.04
N VAL A 18 -4.24 4.26 -18.52
CA VAL A 18 -5.42 4.47 -17.68
C VAL A 18 -4.96 5.06 -16.34
N ARG A 19 -5.47 6.25 -16.00
CA ARG A 19 -5.13 6.96 -14.78
C ARG A 19 -6.16 6.63 -13.70
N ILE A 20 -5.79 5.76 -12.78
CA ILE A 20 -6.63 5.41 -11.62
C ILE A 20 -6.56 6.53 -10.59
N VAL A 21 -7.71 7.03 -10.13
CA VAL A 21 -7.80 8.20 -9.23
C VAL A 21 -8.54 7.94 -7.92
N LYS A 22 -9.27 6.83 -7.82
CA LYS A 22 -10.00 6.44 -6.60
C LYS A 22 -10.04 4.92 -6.49
N GLY A 23 -10.04 4.42 -5.26
CA GLY A 23 -10.35 3.02 -4.94
C GLY A 23 -11.21 2.90 -3.69
N GLN A 24 -12.07 1.88 -3.65
CA GLN A 24 -12.92 1.55 -2.51
C GLN A 24 -13.26 0.06 -2.53
N GLY A 25 -12.84 -0.68 -1.51
CA GLY A 25 -13.01 -2.14 -1.48
C GLY A 25 -12.30 -2.78 -2.68
N ALA A 26 -13.03 -3.57 -3.47
CA ALA A 26 -12.49 -4.19 -4.69
C ALA A 26 -12.66 -3.33 -5.96
N LEU A 27 -13.12 -2.07 -5.84
CA LEU A 27 -13.42 -1.20 -6.97
C LEU A 27 -12.38 -0.09 -7.13
N LEU A 28 -12.16 0.31 -8.39
CA LEU A 28 -11.33 1.42 -8.83
C LEU A 28 -12.13 2.33 -9.75
N TRP A 29 -11.74 3.61 -9.80
CA TRP A 29 -12.25 4.57 -10.78
C TRP A 29 -11.08 5.24 -11.51
N ASP A 30 -11.19 5.33 -12.83
CA ASP A 30 -10.26 6.13 -13.65
C ASP A 30 -10.63 7.62 -13.62
N ASP A 31 -9.76 8.46 -14.21
CA ASP A 31 -9.96 9.91 -14.31
C ASP A 31 -11.10 10.33 -15.25
N ARG A 32 -11.74 9.39 -15.92
CA ARG A 32 -12.94 9.58 -16.75
C ARG A 32 -14.23 9.16 -16.02
N GLY A 33 -14.10 8.64 -14.79
CA GLY A 33 -15.22 8.16 -13.97
C GLY A 33 -15.64 6.71 -14.26
N THR A 34 -14.86 5.95 -15.04
CA THR A 34 -15.12 4.53 -15.30
C THR A 34 -14.86 3.71 -14.04
N GLU A 35 -15.88 2.99 -13.56
CA GLU A 35 -15.75 2.03 -12.46
C GLU A 35 -15.23 0.68 -12.98
N MET A 36 -14.30 0.08 -12.25
CA MET A 36 -13.68 -1.21 -12.58
C MET A 36 -13.48 -2.05 -11.33
N ILE A 37 -13.54 -3.38 -11.46
CA ILE A 37 -13.09 -4.30 -10.42
C ILE A 37 -11.57 -4.45 -10.49
N ASP A 38 -10.88 -4.30 -9.36
CA ASP A 38 -9.46 -4.65 -9.22
C ASP A 38 -9.28 -6.17 -9.11
N ALA A 39 -9.43 -6.85 -10.24
CA ALA A 39 -9.39 -8.30 -10.31
C ALA A 39 -7.99 -8.90 -10.05
N ILE A 40 -6.95 -8.07 -9.99
CA ILE A 40 -5.56 -8.49 -9.77
C ILE A 40 -5.02 -8.10 -8.39
N GLY A 41 -5.84 -7.46 -7.55
CA GLY A 41 -5.40 -6.95 -6.25
C GLY A 41 -4.24 -5.96 -6.38
N SER A 42 -4.34 -5.09 -7.39
CA SER A 42 -3.31 -4.16 -7.88
C SER A 42 -2.11 -4.89 -8.47
N LEU A 43 -1.17 -5.31 -7.65
CA LEU A 43 -0.16 -6.28 -8.02
C LEU A 43 -0.12 -7.29 -6.88
N TRP A 44 -1.19 -8.07 -6.72
CA TRP A 44 -1.37 -9.13 -5.70
C TRP A 44 -1.11 -8.74 -4.23
N TYR A 45 -1.04 -7.44 -3.92
CA TYR A 45 -0.76 -6.94 -2.57
C TYR A 45 -1.98 -6.32 -1.89
N CYS A 46 -3.01 -5.90 -2.64
CA CYS A 46 -4.17 -5.19 -2.09
C CYS A 46 -5.24 -6.16 -1.55
N GLN A 47 -4.84 -7.09 -0.67
CA GLN A 47 -5.69 -8.21 -0.25
C GLN A 47 -6.88 -7.79 0.62
N VAL A 48 -6.79 -6.65 1.30
CA VAL A 48 -7.85 -6.09 2.16
C VAL A 48 -8.66 -4.97 1.50
N GLY A 49 -8.42 -4.74 0.20
CA GLY A 49 -9.11 -3.74 -0.60
C GLY A 49 -8.65 -2.30 -0.37
N HIS A 50 -9.15 -1.41 -1.23
CA HIS A 50 -8.79 0.01 -1.31
C HIS A 50 -9.56 0.87 -0.30
N GLY A 51 -8.97 1.98 0.12
CA GLY A 51 -9.66 3.02 0.92
C GLY A 51 -10.02 2.62 2.35
N ARG A 52 -9.29 1.68 2.96
CA ARG A 52 -9.52 1.21 4.34
C ARG A 52 -9.15 2.30 5.35
N ARG A 53 -10.16 3.05 5.83
CA ARG A 53 -9.98 4.13 6.82
C ARG A 53 -9.28 3.66 8.10
N GLU A 54 -9.62 2.47 8.59
CA GLU A 54 -8.95 1.86 9.75
C GLU A 54 -7.42 1.83 9.61
N ILE A 55 -6.91 1.45 8.43
CA ILE A 55 -5.46 1.40 8.16
C ILE A 55 -4.90 2.82 8.04
N ALA A 56 -5.60 3.70 7.32
CA ALA A 56 -5.17 5.09 7.13
C ALA A 56 -5.06 5.84 8.47
N ASP A 57 -6.05 5.67 9.35
CA ASP A 57 -6.09 6.30 10.67
C ASP A 57 -4.97 5.75 11.58
N ALA A 58 -4.73 4.43 11.56
CA ALA A 58 -3.63 3.82 12.31
C ALA A 58 -2.24 4.30 11.85
N VAL A 59 -2.02 4.40 10.53
CA VAL A 59 -0.77 4.92 9.95
C VAL A 59 -0.60 6.40 10.29
N ALA A 60 -1.64 7.22 10.15
CA ALA A 60 -1.58 8.65 10.47
C ALA A 60 -1.26 8.90 11.94
N ALA A 61 -1.86 8.12 12.86
CA ALA A 61 -1.59 8.20 14.28
C ALA A 61 -0.14 7.84 14.61
N GLN A 62 0.39 6.75 14.02
CA GLN A 62 1.76 6.34 14.26
C GLN A 62 2.77 7.33 13.67
N ILE A 63 2.59 7.76 12.41
CA ILE A 63 3.50 8.73 11.76
C ILE A 63 3.57 10.05 12.54
N SER A 64 2.44 10.48 13.12
CA SER A 64 2.41 11.71 13.94
C SER A 64 3.12 11.56 15.29
N THR A 65 3.34 10.31 15.73
CA THR A 65 3.99 9.98 17.00
C THR A 65 5.48 9.68 16.79
N LEU A 66 5.78 8.78 15.87
CA LEU A 66 7.11 8.36 15.46
C LEU A 66 7.03 7.72 14.07
N GLU A 67 7.48 8.44 13.05
CA GLU A 67 7.45 8.00 11.66
C GLU A 67 8.50 6.93 11.36
N THR A 68 9.67 7.01 12.02
CA THR A 68 10.74 6.01 11.91
C THR A 68 11.78 6.17 13.02
N TYR A 69 12.33 5.04 13.48
CA TYR A 69 13.60 4.97 14.22
C TYR A 69 14.15 3.55 14.13
N SER A 70 15.48 3.39 14.22
CA SER A 70 16.12 2.07 14.11
C SER A 70 15.81 1.18 15.31
N THR A 71 15.77 -0.13 15.09
CA THR A 71 15.72 -1.17 16.15
C THR A 71 17.09 -1.85 16.35
N PHE A 72 18.18 -1.12 16.15
CA PHE A 72 19.55 -1.58 16.45
C PHE A 72 19.88 -1.31 17.90
N ASP A 73 20.77 -2.11 18.50
CA ASP A 73 21.18 -1.96 19.91
C ASP A 73 21.57 -0.51 20.25
N PRO A 74 21.02 0.10 21.31
CA PRO A 74 20.11 -0.45 22.33
C PRO A 74 18.60 -0.10 22.13
N PHE A 75 18.16 0.17 20.91
CA PHE A 75 16.85 0.79 20.63
C PHE A 75 15.78 -0.18 20.13
N SER A 76 14.51 0.16 20.39
CA SER A 76 13.32 -0.57 19.93
C SER A 76 12.12 0.39 19.78
N ASN A 77 10.96 -0.11 19.35
CA ASN A 77 9.68 0.60 19.38
C ASN A 77 8.50 -0.37 19.57
N ASP A 78 7.41 0.15 20.13
CA ASP A 78 6.22 -0.60 20.54
C ASP A 78 5.48 -1.28 19.37
N VAL A 79 5.41 -0.63 18.21
CA VAL A 79 4.74 -1.17 17.02
C VAL A 79 5.49 -2.38 16.47
N ALA A 80 6.81 -2.32 16.42
CA ALA A 80 7.64 -3.44 15.97
C ALA A 80 7.53 -4.64 16.94
N GLU A 81 7.60 -4.40 18.25
CA GLU A 81 7.45 -5.44 19.28
C GLU A 81 6.10 -6.15 19.18
N ARG A 82 5.00 -5.37 19.17
CA ARG A 82 3.64 -5.92 19.05
C ARG A 82 3.41 -6.67 17.75
N LEU A 83 3.97 -6.20 16.63
CA LEU A 83 3.86 -6.88 15.35
C LEU A 83 4.62 -8.21 15.38
N ALA A 84 5.82 -8.25 15.96
CA ALA A 84 6.59 -9.47 16.10
C ALA A 84 5.85 -10.52 16.95
N GLU A 85 5.31 -10.12 18.10
CA GLU A 85 4.46 -11.00 18.94
C GLU A 85 3.26 -11.53 18.15
N LYS A 86 2.58 -10.65 17.40
CA LYS A 86 1.41 -11.05 16.62
C LYS A 86 1.79 -12.05 15.52
N LEU A 87 2.88 -11.81 14.81
CA LEU A 87 3.37 -12.70 13.75
C LEU A 87 3.73 -14.07 14.32
N VAL A 88 4.45 -14.13 15.44
CA VAL A 88 4.76 -15.39 16.13
C VAL A 88 3.47 -16.12 16.49
N SER A 89 2.45 -15.43 17.00
CA SER A 89 1.17 -16.06 17.41
C SER A 89 0.36 -16.69 16.26
N ILE A 90 0.60 -16.28 15.01
CA ILE A 90 -0.13 -16.77 13.82
C ILE A 90 0.77 -17.52 12.83
N SER A 91 2.09 -17.53 13.07
CA SER A 91 3.05 -18.25 12.24
C SER A 91 2.89 -19.74 12.44
N ALA A 92 2.88 -20.49 11.33
CA ALA A 92 2.91 -21.95 11.36
C ALA A 92 4.31 -22.50 11.67
N ILE A 93 5.32 -21.62 11.68
CA ILE A 93 6.72 -21.95 11.97
C ILE A 93 7.08 -21.28 13.30
N PRO A 94 7.56 -22.04 14.29
CA PRO A 94 7.94 -21.52 15.60
C PRO A 94 9.10 -20.52 15.53
#